data_AF-A0A3P6GQM8-F1
#
_entry.id   AF-A0A3P6GQM8-F1
#
_cell.length_a   1.000
_cell.length_b   1.000
_cell.length_c   1.000
_cell.angle_alpha   90.00
_cell.angle_beta   90.00
_cell.angle_gamma   90.00
#
_symmetry.space_group_name_H-M   'P 1'
#
loop_
_entity.id
_entity.type
_entity.pdbx_description
1 polymer ?
#
loop_
_entity_poly.entity_id
_entity_poly.type
_entity_poly.pdbx_seq_one_letter_code
_entity_poly.pdbx_strand_id
1 'polypeptide(L)'
;MEQILSRYGYIAADHRQREESMTSEFKRLQLAIERVKGKELEGMSFSDLISLESQLNDSLLSVKDQKTILLNQVERSRLQEKRTLEENQLLRKQIESMVGRGSSGPQVEPESSSSDENDKEDHHSDTSFAAGERETS
;
A
#
# COMPACT_ATOMS: atom_id res chain seq x y z
N MET A 1 -8.09 62.69 7.41
CA MET A 1 -6.92 61.80 7.30
C MET A 1 -6.82 60.81 8.46
N GLU A 2 -6.95 61.24 9.73
CA GLU A 2 -6.78 60.35 10.90
C GLU A 2 -7.71 59.12 10.93
N GLN A 3 -8.99 59.25 10.56
CA GLN A 3 -9.94 58.13 10.52
C GLN A 3 -9.53 57.03 9.53
N ILE A 4 -8.89 57.38 8.42
CA ILE A 4 -8.43 56.42 7.41
C ILE A 4 -7.21 55.68 7.95
N LEU A 5 -6.23 56.39 8.52
CA LEU A 5 -5.04 55.79 9.13
C LEU A 5 -5.41 54.86 10.29
N SER A 6 -6.38 55.25 11.12
CA SER A 6 -6.94 54.42 12.19
C SER A 6 -7.54 53.12 11.63
N ARG A 7 -8.39 53.21 10.60
CA ARG A 7 -8.99 52.02 9.93
C ARG A 7 -7.94 51.09 9.31
N TYR A 8 -6.91 51.62 8.66
CA TYR A 8 -5.81 50.80 8.11
C TYR A 8 -5.01 50.11 9.22
N GLY A 9 -4.75 50.78 10.34
CA GLY A 9 -4.10 50.19 11.51
C GLY A 9 -4.89 49.00 12.08
N TYR A 10 -6.21 49.12 12.19
CA TYR A 10 -7.08 48.02 12.65
C TYR A 10 -7.07 46.83 11.69
N ILE A 11 -7.14 47.07 10.38
CA ILE A 11 -7.14 45.99 9.37
C ILE A 11 -5.78 45.26 9.35
N ALA A 12 -4.67 46.00 9.45
CA ALA A 12 -3.34 45.41 9.52
C ALA A 12 -3.12 44.60 10.81
N ALA A 13 -3.69 45.05 11.94
CA ALA A 13 -3.64 44.32 13.21
C ALA A 13 -4.47 43.02 13.16
N ASP A 14 -5.69 43.07 12.59
CA ASP A 14 -6.54 41.88 12.42
C ASP A 14 -5.88 40.84 11.51
N HIS A 15 -5.28 41.27 10.40
CA HIS A 15 -4.56 40.37 9.50
C HIS A 15 -3.39 39.68 10.21
N ARG A 16 -2.58 40.46 10.94
CA ARG A 16 -1.44 39.94 11.70
C ARG A 16 -1.89 38.94 12.77
N GLN A 17 -2.95 39.26 13.51
CA GLN A 17 -3.51 38.36 14.52
C GLN A 17 -3.97 37.03 13.91
N ARG A 18 -4.60 37.08 12.72
CA ARG A 18 -5.03 35.89 12.00
C ARG A 18 -3.83 35.04 11.54
N GLU A 19 -2.78 35.68 11.01
CA GLU A 19 -1.54 34.99 10.62
C GLU A 19 -0.85 34.32 11.80
N GLU A 20 -0.76 35.00 12.94
CA GLU A 20 -0.18 34.45 14.17
C GLU A 20 -1.01 33.27 14.69
N SER A 21 -2.33 33.37 14.67
CA SER A 21 -3.24 32.28 15.04
C SER A 21 -3.06 31.06 14.14
N MET A 22 -3.04 31.24 12.82
CA MET A 22 -2.81 30.13 11.88
C MET A 22 -1.43 29.49 12.08
N THR A 23 -0.40 30.31 12.29
CA THR A 23 0.97 29.81 12.51
C THR A 23 1.06 29.01 13.82
N SER A 24 0.38 29.46 14.87
CA SER A 24 0.30 28.74 16.15
C SER A 24 -0.38 27.38 15.99
N GLU A 25 -1.53 27.34 15.31
CA GLU A 25 -2.26 26.11 15.06
C GLU A 25 -1.45 25.13 14.21
N PHE A 26 -0.75 25.62 13.19
CA PHE A 26 0.14 24.79 12.38
C PHE A 26 1.24 24.14 13.24
N LYS A 27 1.91 24.92 14.10
CA LYS A 27 2.93 24.39 15.01
C LYS A 27 2.35 23.36 15.98
N ARG A 28 1.15 23.63 16.53
CA ARG A 28 0.45 22.71 17.43
C ARG A 28 0.14 21.37 16.75
N LEU A 29 -0.37 21.41 15.52
CA LEU A 29 -0.67 20.21 14.73
C LEU A 29 0.60 19.46 14.35
N GLN A 30 1.66 20.17 13.95
CA GLN A 30 2.94 19.55 13.62
C GLN A 30 3.56 18.83 14.83
N LEU A 31 3.51 19.45 16.02
CA LEU A 31 3.93 18.81 17.26
C LEU A 31 3.10 17.56 17.58
N ALA A 32 1.78 17.62 17.40
CA ALA A 32 0.92 16.45 17.60
C ALA A 32 1.28 15.29 16.66
N ILE A 33 1.61 15.59 15.39
CA ILE A 33 2.07 14.59 14.43
C ILE A 33 3.39 13.95 14.88
N GLU A 34 4.37 14.75 15.31
CA GLU A 34 5.65 14.19 15.77
C GLU A 34 5.46 13.32 17.02
N ARG A 35 4.55 13.68 17.93
CA ARG A 35 4.18 12.86 19.10
C ARG A 35 3.57 11.52 18.72
N VAL A 36 2.62 11.51 17.78
CA VAL A 36 2.04 10.26 17.25
C VAL A 36 3.10 9.39 16.57
N LYS A 37 4.17 9.97 16.02
CA LYS A 37 5.34 9.23 15.50
C LYS A 37 6.32 8.77 16.59
N GLY A 38 6.07 9.08 17.86
CA GLY A 38 6.94 8.73 18.98
C GLY A 38 8.11 9.69 19.23
N LYS A 39 8.04 10.92 18.72
CA LYS A 39 9.04 11.99 18.92
C LYS A 39 8.45 13.13 19.75
N GLU A 40 9.27 14.06 20.22
CA GLU A 40 8.80 15.27 20.96
C GLU A 40 7.86 14.92 22.15
N LEU A 41 8.15 13.79 22.82
CA LEU A 41 7.41 13.29 23.98
C LEU A 41 7.90 13.91 25.29
N GLU A 42 9.07 14.55 25.28
CA GLU A 42 9.61 15.22 26.46
C GLU A 42 8.65 16.34 26.93
N GLY A 43 8.45 16.43 28.24
CA GLY A 43 7.52 17.40 28.84
C GLY A 43 6.04 17.03 28.74
N MET A 44 5.66 15.89 28.13
CA MET A 44 4.30 15.35 28.26
C MET A 44 4.08 14.82 29.68
N SER A 45 2.86 15.00 30.20
CA SER A 45 2.50 14.40 31.48
C SER A 45 2.36 12.88 31.33
N PHE A 46 2.52 12.16 32.44
CA PHE A 46 2.32 10.71 32.46
C PHE A 46 0.92 10.30 31.95
N SER A 47 -0.13 11.04 32.34
CA SER A 47 -1.50 10.80 31.88
C SER A 47 -1.65 11.00 30.36
N ASP A 48 -0.97 12.00 29.80
CA ASP A 48 -1.01 12.26 28.36
C ASP A 48 -0.29 11.16 27.57
N LEU A 49 0.82 10.63 28.12
CA LEU A 49 1.54 9.50 27.52
C LEU A 49 0.69 8.24 27.49
N ILE A 50 -0.01 7.91 28.61
CA ILE A 50 -0.94 6.77 28.66
C ILE A 50 -2.07 6.94 27.63
N SER A 51 -2.61 8.16 27.51
CA SER A 51 -3.68 8.46 26.55
C SER A 51 -3.21 8.34 25.11
N LEU A 52 -1.97 8.75 24.82
CA LEU A 52 -1.35 8.62 23.51
C LEU A 52 -1.07 7.15 23.17
N GLU A 53 -0.53 6.38 24.11
CA GLU A 53 -0.28 4.94 23.96
C GLU A 53 -1.57 4.19 23.63
N SER A 54 -2.65 4.45 24.37
CA SER A 54 -3.96 3.82 24.11
C SER A 54 -4.45 4.11 22.68
N GLN A 55 -4.41 5.37 22.24
CA GLN A 55 -4.83 5.75 20.89
C GLN A 55 -3.97 5.09 19.80
N LEU A 56 -2.66 5.00 20.01
CA LEU A 56 -1.75 4.32 19.09
C LEU A 56 -2.06 2.83 19.01
N ASN A 57 -2.33 2.18 20.14
CA ASN A 57 -2.70 0.76 20.18
C ASN A 57 -4.01 0.49 19.45
N ASP A 58 -5.04 1.31 19.68
CA ASP A 58 -6.34 1.17 19.03
C ASP A 58 -6.22 1.37 17.50
N SER A 59 -5.50 2.41 17.08
CA SER A 59 -5.28 2.68 15.66
C SER A 59 -4.45 1.57 14.97
N LEU A 60 -3.44 1.03 15.66
CA LEU A 60 -2.65 -0.08 15.18
C LEU A 60 -3.49 -1.36 15.01
N LEU A 61 -4.41 -1.62 15.95
CA LEU A 61 -5.34 -2.74 15.84
C LEU A 61 -6.24 -2.59 14.60
N SER A 62 -6.81 -1.41 14.38
CA SER A 62 -7.63 -1.13 13.21
C SER A 62 -6.87 -1.35 11.89
N VAL A 63 -5.61 -0.93 11.81
CA VAL A 63 -4.76 -1.17 10.63
C VAL A 63 -4.49 -2.66 10.43
N LYS A 64 -4.25 -3.42 11.50
CA LYS A 64 -4.06 -4.88 11.43
C LYS A 64 -5.31 -5.61 10.94
N ASP A 65 -6.48 -5.18 11.38
CA ASP A 65 -7.76 -5.74 10.94
C ASP A 65 -7.97 -5.50 9.45
N GLN A 66 -7.75 -4.28 8.98
CA GLN A 66 -7.83 -3.96 7.54
C GLN A 66 -6.83 -4.77 6.72
N LYS A 67 -5.60 -4.94 7.20
CA LYS A 67 -4.60 -5.78 6.53
C LYS A 67 -5.07 -7.23 6.41
N THR A 68 -5.68 -7.77 7.47
CA THR A 68 -6.23 -9.14 7.48
C THR A 68 -7.35 -9.30 6.45
N ILE A 69 -8.24 -8.32 6.36
CA ILE A 69 -9.31 -8.32 5.34
C ILE A 69 -8.73 -8.36 3.93
N LEU A 70 -7.74 -7.52 3.64
CA LEU A 70 -7.10 -7.45 2.32
C LEU A 70 -6.37 -8.77 1.97
N LEU A 71 -5.67 -9.37 2.92
CA LEU A 71 -5.00 -10.67 2.71
C LEU A 71 -6.01 -11.76 2.36
N ASN A 72 -7.13 -11.84 3.08
CA ASN A 72 -8.19 -12.80 2.79
C ASN A 72 -8.83 -12.57 1.41
N GLN A 73 -8.97 -11.31 0.97
CA GLN A 73 -9.47 -10.99 -0.36
C GLN A 73 -8.52 -11.48 -1.47
N VAL A 74 -7.21 -11.26 -1.29
CA VAL A 74 -6.18 -11.74 -2.23
C VAL A 74 -6.21 -13.26 -2.34
N GLU A 75 -6.30 -13.97 -1.21
CA GLU A 75 -6.36 -15.44 -1.21
C GLU A 75 -7.62 -15.96 -1.92
N ARG A 76 -8.79 -15.37 -1.64
CA ARG A 76 -10.05 -15.71 -2.32
C ARG A 76 -9.95 -15.47 -3.83
N SER A 77 -9.38 -14.34 -4.25
CA SER A 77 -9.20 -14.01 -5.67
C SER A 77 -8.33 -15.05 -6.37
N ARG A 78 -7.20 -15.46 -5.76
CA ARG A 78 -6.31 -16.50 -6.30
C ARG A 78 -7.02 -17.85 -6.45
N LEU A 79 -7.82 -18.24 -5.46
CA LEU A 79 -8.60 -19.48 -5.55
C LEU A 79 -9.64 -19.43 -6.66
N GLN A 80 -10.31 -18.29 -6.84
CA GLN A 80 -11.28 -18.11 -7.92
C GLN A 80 -10.62 -18.13 -9.30
N GLU A 81 -9.48 -17.46 -9.45
CA GLU A 81 -8.68 -17.47 -10.67
C GLU A 81 -8.31 -18.91 -11.07
N LYS A 82 -7.76 -19.69 -10.12
CA LYS A 82 -7.41 -21.10 -10.37
C LYS A 82 -8.61 -21.92 -10.86
N ARG A 83 -9.76 -21.83 -10.18
CA ARG A 83 -10.98 -22.54 -10.61
C ARG A 83 -11.43 -22.11 -12.00
N THR A 84 -11.40 -20.81 -12.29
CA THR A 84 -11.81 -20.26 -13.58
C THR A 84 -10.88 -20.71 -14.70
N LEU A 85 -9.57 -20.82 -14.44
CA LEU A 85 -8.61 -21.35 -15.40
C LEU A 85 -8.87 -22.83 -15.70
N GLU A 86 -9.10 -23.65 -14.67
CA GLU A 86 -9.43 -25.08 -14.82
C GLU A 86 -10.73 -25.27 -15.62
N GLU A 87 -11.78 -24.51 -15.31
CA GLU A 87 -13.04 -24.53 -16.05
C GLU A 87 -12.86 -24.10 -17.52
N ASN A 88 -12.13 -23.02 -17.77
CA ASN A 88 -11.82 -22.58 -19.13
C ASN A 88 -11.04 -23.62 -19.92
N GLN A 89 -10.08 -24.32 -19.30
CA GLN A 89 -9.36 -25.41 -19.95
C GLN A 89 -10.30 -26.57 -20.33
N LEU A 90 -11.22 -26.93 -19.45
CA LEU A 90 -12.22 -27.98 -19.73
C LEU A 90 -13.15 -27.58 -20.89
N LEU A 91 -13.67 -26.35 -20.86
CA LEU A 91 -14.54 -25.83 -21.92
C LEU A 91 -13.82 -25.79 -23.27
N ARG A 92 -12.54 -25.39 -23.31
CA ARG A 92 -11.73 -25.41 -24.54
C ARG A 92 -11.58 -26.81 -25.11
N LYS A 93 -11.31 -27.82 -24.27
CA LYS A 93 -11.25 -29.24 -24.70
C LYS A 93 -12.60 -29.73 -25.24
N GLN A 94 -13.70 -29.32 -24.60
CA GLN A 94 -15.04 -29.67 -25.06
C GLN A 94 -15.32 -29.07 -26.45
N ILE A 95 -15.01 -27.79 -26.66
CA ILE A 95 -15.15 -27.12 -27.96
C ILE A 95 -14.32 -27.84 -29.02
N GLU A 96 -13.05 -28.14 -28.74
CA GLU A 96 -12.17 -28.87 -29.65
C GLU A 96 -12.76 -30.22 -30.07
N SER A 97 -13.32 -30.99 -29.12
CA SER A 97 -13.97 -32.28 -29.41
C SER A 97 -15.23 -32.15 -30.30
N MET A 98 -15.97 -31.05 -30.18
CA MET A 98 -17.17 -30.78 -30.97
C MET A 98 -16.82 -30.27 -32.38
N VAL A 99 -15.82 -29.39 -32.48
CA VAL A 99 -15.32 -28.83 -33.74
C VAL A 99 -14.60 -29.89 -34.58
N GLY A 100 -13.83 -30.79 -33.95
CA GLY A 100 -13.22 -31.95 -34.62
C GLY A 100 -14.23 -32.95 -35.18
N ARG A 101 -15.46 -32.97 -34.66
CA ARG A 101 -16.59 -33.77 -35.21
C ARG A 101 -17.38 -33.04 -36.31
N GLY A 102 -17.29 -31.71 -36.40
CA GLY A 102 -17.99 -30.89 -37.40
C GLY A 102 -17.22 -30.68 -38.71
N SER A 103 -15.97 -31.13 -38.79
CA SER A 103 -15.06 -30.88 -39.92
C SER A 103 -14.86 -32.14 -40.78
N SER A 104 -15.88 -32.49 -41.58
CA SER A 104 -15.65 -33.13 -42.88
C SER A 104 -15.42 -32.01 -43.91
N GLY A 105 -14.19 -31.51 -43.99
CA GLY A 105 -13.75 -30.44 -44.91
C GLY A 105 -12.21 -30.40 -44.96
N PRO A 106 -11.60 -30.12 -46.12
CA PRO A 106 -10.32 -30.72 -46.51
C PRO A 106 -9.13 -30.29 -45.66
N GLN A 107 -8.36 -31.30 -45.28
CA GLN A 107 -7.09 -31.30 -44.56
C GLN A 107 -6.03 -30.50 -45.34
N VAL A 108 -5.55 -29.41 -44.74
CA VAL A 108 -4.28 -28.76 -45.12
C VAL A 108 -3.31 -28.99 -43.97
N GLU A 109 -2.36 -29.90 -44.20
CA GLU A 109 -1.24 -30.21 -43.32
C GLU A 109 -0.38 -28.96 -43.06
N PRO A 110 -0.11 -28.57 -41.81
CA PRO A 110 0.98 -27.66 -41.53
C PRO A 110 2.29 -28.45 -41.56
N GLU A 111 3.11 -28.13 -42.55
CA GLU A 111 4.50 -28.57 -42.72
C GLU A 111 5.25 -28.50 -41.37
N SER A 112 5.87 -29.62 -40.99
CA SER A 112 6.73 -29.69 -39.83
C SER A 112 7.96 -28.80 -40.04
N SER A 113 8.13 -27.78 -39.21
CA SER A 113 9.42 -27.12 -39.03
C SER A 113 9.94 -27.49 -37.64
N SER A 114 10.79 -28.52 -37.64
CA SER A 114 11.74 -28.79 -36.56
C SER A 114 12.76 -27.65 -36.51
N SER A 115 13.05 -27.15 -35.31
CA SER A 115 14.41 -26.98 -34.81
C SER A 115 14.36 -26.59 -33.33
N ASP A 116 14.98 -27.47 -32.54
CA ASP A 116 15.45 -27.24 -31.18
C ASP A 116 16.27 -25.94 -31.07
N GLU A 117 16.21 -25.24 -29.94
CA GLU A 117 17.30 -25.30 -28.95
C GLU A 117 16.99 -24.50 -27.68
N ASN A 118 17.53 -25.04 -26.58
CA ASN A 118 17.42 -24.65 -25.18
C ASN A 118 17.73 -23.18 -24.89
N ASP A 119 16.89 -22.54 -24.07
CA ASP A 119 17.34 -21.52 -23.12
C ASP A 119 16.92 -21.93 -21.70
N LYS A 120 17.87 -22.53 -20.98
CA LYS A 120 17.84 -22.65 -19.52
C LYS A 120 18.47 -21.38 -18.95
N GLU A 121 17.65 -20.45 -18.48
CA GLU A 121 18.12 -19.40 -17.58
C GLU A 121 17.85 -19.82 -16.14
N ASP A 122 18.83 -20.51 -15.56
CA ASP A 122 18.92 -20.73 -14.11
C ASP A 122 19.40 -19.43 -13.44
N HIS A 123 18.47 -18.69 -12.84
CA HIS A 123 18.80 -17.60 -11.92
C HIS A 123 18.50 -18.01 -10.47
N HIS A 124 19.48 -18.63 -9.82
CA HIS A 124 19.56 -18.66 -8.36
C HIS A 124 20.36 -17.43 -7.89
N SER A 125 19.67 -16.44 -7.34
CA SER A 125 20.31 -15.38 -6.57
C SER A 125 20.27 -15.76 -5.09
N ASP A 126 21.38 -16.28 -4.57
CA ASP A 126 21.60 -16.49 -3.14
C ASP A 126 21.83 -15.14 -2.46
N THR A 127 20.80 -14.58 -1.83
CA THR A 127 20.98 -13.52 -0.83
C THR A 127 21.41 -14.15 0.49
N SER A 128 22.73 -14.23 0.69
CA SER A 128 23.34 -14.58 1.98
C SER A 128 23.36 -13.34 2.88
N PHE A 129 22.47 -13.31 3.88
CA PHE A 129 22.47 -12.32 4.95
C PHE A 129 23.25 -12.92 6.14
N ALA A 130 24.55 -12.61 6.23
CA ALA A 130 25.37 -12.99 7.37
C ALA A 130 25.23 -11.94 8.48
N ALA A 131 24.67 -12.38 9.61
CA ALA A 131 24.53 -11.60 10.83
C ALA A 131 25.91 -11.18 11.36
N GLY A 132 26.06 -9.89 11.68
CA GLY A 132 27.21 -9.37 12.39
C GLY A 132 27.10 -9.68 13.88
N GLU A 133 27.86 -10.66 14.35
CA GLU A 133 28.26 -10.74 15.74
C GLU A 133 29.38 -9.71 15.97
N ARG A 134 29.12 -8.72 16.81
CA ARG A 134 30.17 -8.00 17.52
C ARG A 134 29.85 -8.09 19.00
N GLU A 135 30.49 -9.05 19.66
CA GLU A 135 30.77 -8.97 21.08
C GLU A 135 31.74 -7.78 21.30
N THR A 136 31.36 -6.85 22.16
CA THR A 136 32.26 -5.83 22.69
C THR A 136 32.66 -6.21 24.11
N SER A 137 33.96 -6.12 24.35
CA SER A 137 34.67 -6.34 25.61
C SER A 137 34.16 -5.52 26.79
#